data_AF-A0A929KJC5-F1
#
_entry.id   AF-A0A929KJC5-F1
#
_cell.length_a   1.000
_cell.length_b   1.000
_cell.length_c   1.000
_cell.angle_alpha   90.00
_cell.angle_beta   90.00
_cell.angle_gamma   90.00
#
_symmetry.space_group_name_H-M   'P 1'
#
loop_
_entity.id
_entity.type
_entity.pdbx_description
1 polymer ?
#
loop_
_entity_poly.entity_id
_entity_poly.type
_entity_poly.pdbx_seq_one_letter_code
_entity_poly.pdbx_strand_id
1 'polypeptide(L)'
;MERRKIEIMDTTLRDGEQTSGVSFSISEKLTITQLLLEELQVDRAEIASARVSDGEFQAVKAILTWAEANGYADRIEVLTFVDNGVSIDWMLNAGAKVQNLLTKGSMNHLTHQLKKTPEQHFGEIKQVIDLAVQHQIATNVYLEDWSNGMRNSPEYVYQMLNFLSGQPVKRILLPDTLGILTPGETFRFITELKLKYPTLHFDFHAHNDYDLGTANVLEAVKAGISGLHLTVNGMGERAGNAAMASAVAVINDFAPEVQVQIKESSIYKVSKLVETFSGVRIPSNKPIVGDNVFTQTAGIHADGDNKNNLYFNDLLPERFGRKRSYALGKTSGKANIEKNLQELGLKLNDADLKKVTQRVIELGDKKETVTKEDLPYIISDVLDSSLYEEKVVVESYVLMNSMGLRPSATISVVIESEKFEENAQGDGQYDAFMNALAKVYTQKKRSLPKLIDYAVRIAPGSNSDALCETIITWETAQKVFITRGLDSDQTVSAIKATQKMLNII
;
A
#
# COMPACT_ATOMS: atom_id res chain seq x y z
N MET A 1 -13.84 -0.82 34.12
CA MET A 1 -12.53 -0.21 34.40
C MET A 1 -12.26 0.82 33.32
N GLU A 2 -11.74 1.98 33.68
CA GLU A 2 -11.33 3.00 32.71
C GLU A 2 -10.09 2.47 31.94
N ARG A 3 -10.12 2.53 30.60
CA ARG A 3 -9.00 2.07 29.78
C ARG A 3 -7.85 3.06 29.90
N ARG A 4 -6.63 2.56 30.00
CA ARG A 4 -5.42 3.39 30.02
C ARG A 4 -5.21 3.98 28.62
N LYS A 5 -5.18 5.31 28.52
CA LYS A 5 -4.92 6.00 27.25
C LYS A 5 -3.41 6.03 26.96
N ILE A 6 -3.05 5.82 25.71
CA ILE A 6 -1.68 5.98 25.19
C ILE A 6 -1.72 7.00 24.06
N GLU A 7 -0.78 7.95 24.09
CA GLU A 7 -0.63 8.96 23.04
C GLU A 7 0.08 8.37 21.82
N ILE A 8 -0.40 8.70 20.62
CA ILE A 8 0.29 8.40 19.37
C ILE A 8 0.88 9.68 18.78
N MET A 9 2.20 9.71 18.63
CA MET A 9 2.88 10.69 17.80
C MET A 9 3.17 10.10 16.42
N ASP A 10 2.67 10.75 15.37
CA ASP A 10 3.09 10.44 14.01
C ASP A 10 4.42 11.14 13.68
N THR A 11 5.37 10.42 13.12
CA THR A 11 6.66 10.96 12.67
C THR A 11 6.87 10.83 11.16
N THR A 12 5.80 10.65 10.37
CA THR A 12 5.85 10.43 8.92
C THR A 12 6.53 11.59 8.19
N LEU A 13 6.26 12.82 8.62
CA LEU A 13 6.76 14.03 7.97
C LEU A 13 8.18 14.43 8.40
N ARG A 14 8.73 13.84 9.47
CA ARG A 14 10.11 14.05 9.90
C ARG A 14 10.97 12.82 9.66
N ASP A 15 10.66 11.74 10.35
CA ASP A 15 11.43 10.50 10.29
C ASP A 15 11.08 9.70 9.03
N GLY A 16 9.79 9.65 8.68
CA GLY A 16 9.33 8.99 7.45
C GLY A 16 9.90 9.62 6.18
N GLU A 17 10.10 10.93 6.16
CA GLU A 17 10.73 11.63 5.02
C GLU A 17 12.22 11.28 4.86
N GLN A 18 12.89 10.73 5.89
CA GLN A 18 14.26 10.22 5.76
C GLN A 18 14.34 8.90 4.96
N THR A 19 13.20 8.35 4.53
CA THR A 19 13.18 7.26 3.55
C THR A 19 13.86 7.71 2.25
N SER A 20 14.77 6.87 1.75
CA SER A 20 15.56 7.19 0.55
C SER A 20 14.67 7.49 -0.65
N GLY A 21 14.88 8.65 -1.27
CA GLY A 21 14.13 9.10 -2.45
C GLY A 21 12.81 9.80 -2.15
N VAL A 22 12.44 9.97 -0.88
CA VAL A 22 11.25 10.71 -0.47
C VAL A 22 11.61 12.17 -0.19
N SER A 23 10.77 13.09 -0.68
CA SER A 23 10.77 14.49 -0.31
C SER A 23 9.39 15.06 -0.58
N PHE A 24 8.81 15.73 0.41
CA PHE A 24 7.48 16.31 0.29
C PHE A 24 7.57 17.82 -0.01
N SER A 25 6.73 18.28 -0.92
CA SER A 25 6.48 19.71 -1.10
C SER A 25 5.75 20.31 0.11
N ILE A 26 5.81 21.63 0.26
CA ILE A 26 5.10 22.38 1.31
C ILE A 26 3.61 22.01 1.35
N SER A 27 2.96 21.95 0.18
CA SER A 27 1.54 21.60 0.08
C SER A 27 1.24 20.17 0.49
N GLU A 28 2.14 19.22 0.16
CA GLU A 28 1.98 17.82 0.57
C GLU A 28 2.16 17.67 2.07
N LYS A 29 3.16 18.32 2.68
CA LYS A 29 3.34 18.29 4.14
C LYS A 29 2.14 18.87 4.89
N LEU A 30 1.60 20.00 4.43
CA LEU A 30 0.39 20.58 5.01
C LEU A 30 -0.81 19.63 4.88
N THR A 31 -1.01 19.06 3.70
CA THR A 31 -2.12 18.12 3.45
C THR A 31 -1.99 16.86 4.31
N ILE A 32 -0.80 16.27 4.42
CA ILE A 32 -0.55 15.12 5.29
C ILE A 32 -0.81 15.49 6.75
N THR A 33 -0.37 16.66 7.22
CA THR A 33 -0.61 17.10 8.59
C THR A 33 -2.12 17.23 8.89
N GLN A 34 -2.89 17.80 7.97
CA GLN A 34 -4.35 17.87 8.06
C GLN A 34 -4.98 16.48 8.16
N LEU A 35 -4.58 15.55 7.28
CA LEU A 35 -5.05 14.17 7.31
C LEU A 35 -4.70 13.46 8.62
N LEU A 36 -3.49 13.66 9.14
CA LEU A 36 -3.05 13.06 10.40
C LEU A 36 -3.89 13.55 11.59
N LEU A 37 -4.16 14.85 11.69
CA LEU A 37 -4.82 15.45 12.85
C LEU A 37 -6.36 15.41 12.80
N GLU A 38 -6.95 15.64 11.62
CA GLU A 38 -8.41 15.75 11.48
C GLU A 38 -9.06 14.41 11.13
N GLU A 39 -8.43 13.63 10.25
CA GLU A 39 -9.01 12.40 9.70
C GLU A 39 -8.54 11.15 10.43
N LEU A 40 -7.23 11.02 10.68
CA LEU A 40 -6.65 9.88 11.39
C LEU A 40 -6.65 10.07 12.90
N GLN A 41 -6.63 11.34 13.35
CA GLN A 41 -6.71 11.77 14.74
C GLN A 41 -5.51 11.33 15.60
N VAL A 42 -4.29 11.43 15.07
CA VAL A 42 -3.04 11.21 15.84
C VAL A 42 -2.91 12.26 16.93
N ASP A 43 -2.51 11.91 18.15
CA ASP A 43 -2.44 12.88 19.26
C ASP A 43 -1.45 14.01 18.97
N ARG A 44 -0.32 13.70 18.33
CA ARG A 44 0.76 14.64 18.02
C ARG A 44 1.39 14.30 16.66
N ALA A 45 2.01 15.29 16.02
CA ALA A 45 2.72 15.12 14.76
C ALA A 45 4.08 15.81 14.82
N GLU A 46 5.15 15.05 14.61
CA GLU A 46 6.50 15.58 14.40
C GLU A 46 6.74 15.79 12.91
N ILE A 47 6.89 17.06 12.51
CA ILE A 47 6.76 17.45 11.10
C ILE A 47 8.06 17.80 10.40
N ALA A 48 9.13 18.04 11.17
CA ALA A 48 10.39 18.54 10.64
C ALA A 48 11.52 18.42 11.67
N SER A 49 12.75 18.52 11.15
CA SER A 49 13.92 18.87 11.97
C SER A 49 14.26 20.34 11.76
N ALA A 50 14.63 21.03 12.84
CA ALA A 50 15.07 22.41 12.75
C ALA A 50 16.32 22.52 11.85
N ARG A 51 16.45 23.65 11.16
CA ARG A 51 17.66 24.03 10.40
C ARG A 51 18.00 23.15 9.18
N VAL A 52 17.07 22.35 8.66
CA VAL A 52 17.33 21.49 7.48
C VAL A 52 17.46 22.31 6.19
N SER A 53 16.46 23.12 5.85
CA SER A 53 16.46 23.96 4.65
C SER A 53 15.46 25.12 4.76
N ASP A 54 15.53 26.09 3.85
CA ASP A 54 14.52 27.17 3.77
C ASP A 54 13.15 26.62 3.35
N GLY A 55 13.10 25.65 2.43
CA GLY A 55 11.86 24.97 2.05
C GLY A 55 11.18 24.28 3.25
N GLU A 56 11.99 23.63 4.09
CA GLU A 56 11.53 23.02 5.34
C GLU A 56 10.96 24.06 6.31
N PHE A 57 11.66 25.19 6.46
CA PHE A 57 11.21 26.29 7.29
C PHE A 57 9.88 26.89 6.82
N GLN A 58 9.70 27.10 5.51
CA GLN A 58 8.43 27.56 4.95
C GLN A 58 7.31 26.53 5.15
N ALA A 59 7.60 25.23 5.02
CA ALA A 59 6.64 24.16 5.26
C ALA A 59 6.13 24.18 6.71
N VAL A 60 7.05 24.24 7.67
CA VAL A 60 6.72 24.30 9.10
C VAL A 60 5.90 25.55 9.43
N LYS A 61 6.27 26.71 8.88
CA LYS A 61 5.51 27.95 9.08
C LYS A 61 4.09 27.87 8.52
N ALA A 62 3.91 27.29 7.34
CA ALA A 62 2.60 27.08 6.73
C ALA A 62 1.74 26.13 7.59
N ILE A 63 2.31 25.03 8.08
CA ILE A 63 1.65 24.08 8.96
C ILE A 63 1.25 24.74 10.28
N LEU A 64 2.15 25.48 10.94
CA LEU A 64 1.86 26.13 12.21
C LEU A 64 0.82 27.25 12.08
N THR A 65 0.82 27.98 10.97
CA THR A 65 -0.22 28.98 10.69
C THR A 65 -1.60 28.33 10.61
N TRP A 66 -1.71 27.22 9.89
CA TRP A 66 -2.95 26.45 9.81
C TRP A 66 -3.30 25.80 11.17
N ALA A 67 -2.32 25.24 11.87
CA ALA A 67 -2.53 24.56 13.14
C ALA A 67 -3.00 25.52 14.24
N GLU A 68 -2.45 26.74 14.31
CA GLU A 68 -2.91 27.77 15.25
C GLU A 68 -4.37 28.14 14.98
N ALA A 69 -4.74 28.35 13.71
CA ALA A 69 -6.10 28.69 13.32
C ALA A 69 -7.14 27.59 13.65
N ASN A 70 -6.69 26.33 13.78
CA ASN A 70 -7.55 25.17 14.05
C ASN A 70 -7.35 24.58 15.46
N GLY A 71 -6.58 25.23 16.34
CA GLY A 71 -6.37 24.79 17.72
C GLY A 71 -5.46 23.56 17.87
N TYR A 72 -4.54 23.34 16.92
CA TYR A 72 -3.60 22.21 16.89
C TYR A 72 -2.14 22.60 17.13
N ALA A 73 -1.81 23.87 17.34
CA ALA A 73 -0.41 24.31 17.43
C ALA A 73 0.42 23.58 18.50
N ASP A 74 -0.18 23.22 19.65
CA ASP A 74 0.50 22.46 20.72
C ASP A 74 0.68 20.96 20.41
N ARG A 75 0.14 20.48 19.28
CA ARG A 75 0.25 19.10 18.79
C ARG A 75 1.28 18.96 17.67
N ILE A 76 1.83 20.08 17.18
CA ILE A 76 2.89 20.12 16.18
C ILE A 76 4.23 20.20 16.88
N GLU A 77 5.08 19.19 16.64
CA GLU A 77 6.39 19.09 17.27
C GLU A 77 7.51 19.18 16.21
N VAL A 78 8.64 19.74 16.62
CA VAL A 78 9.84 19.92 15.76
C VAL A 78 11.04 19.31 16.47
N LEU A 79 11.82 18.48 15.75
CA LEU A 79 13.08 17.94 16.26
C LEU A 79 14.13 19.06 16.35
N THR A 80 14.74 19.22 17.52
CA THR A 80 15.78 20.22 17.79
C THR A 80 17.06 19.56 18.29
N PHE A 81 18.13 20.35 18.38
CA PHE A 81 19.46 19.85 18.76
C PHE A 81 20.04 20.61 19.95
N VAL A 82 20.99 19.99 20.63
CA VAL A 82 21.82 20.66 21.65
C VAL A 82 22.82 21.57 20.95
N ASP A 83 22.38 22.78 20.59
CA ASP A 83 23.10 23.66 19.65
C ASP A 83 23.19 25.13 20.09
N ASN A 84 23.25 25.37 21.41
CA ASN A 84 23.36 26.71 22.00
C ASN A 84 22.24 27.68 21.58
N GLY A 85 21.03 27.17 21.31
CA GLY A 85 19.83 27.98 21.08
C GLY A 85 19.51 28.28 19.62
N VAL A 86 20.35 27.86 18.67
CA VAL A 86 20.09 28.08 17.24
C VAL A 86 18.79 27.39 16.80
N SER A 87 18.51 26.19 17.31
CA SER A 87 17.24 25.51 17.06
C SER A 87 16.04 26.22 17.70
N ILE A 88 16.23 26.86 18.86
CA ILE A 88 15.16 27.63 19.54
C ILE A 88 14.82 28.89 18.75
N ASP A 89 15.83 29.64 18.28
CA ASP A 89 15.62 30.81 17.44
C ASP A 89 14.88 30.44 16.15
N TRP A 90 15.25 29.31 15.55
CA TRP A 90 14.58 28.79 14.36
C TRP A 90 13.09 28.51 14.64
N MET A 91 12.78 27.86 15.77
CA MET A 91 11.41 27.58 16.19
C MET A 91 10.59 28.84 16.43
N LEU A 92 11.17 29.83 17.10
CA LEU A 92 10.52 31.13 17.36
C LEU A 92 10.12 31.81 16.05
N ASN A 93 11.01 31.80 15.06
CA ASN A 93 10.75 32.39 13.75
C ASN A 93 9.70 31.60 12.94
N ALA A 94 9.58 30.29 13.18
CA ALA A 94 8.57 29.44 12.55
C ALA A 94 7.20 29.51 13.27
N GLY A 95 7.17 29.90 14.55
CA GLY A 95 5.99 29.90 15.42
C GLY A 95 5.76 28.58 16.15
N ALA A 96 6.79 27.73 16.29
CA ALA A 96 6.66 26.40 16.89
C ALA A 96 6.64 26.50 18.42
N LYS A 97 5.76 25.71 19.07
CA LYS A 97 5.54 25.74 20.53
C LYS A 97 6.12 24.53 21.28
N VAL A 98 6.46 23.45 20.56
CA VAL A 98 6.91 22.20 21.16
C VAL A 98 8.17 21.71 20.47
N GLN A 99 9.22 21.48 21.26
CA GLN A 99 10.49 20.93 20.79
C GLN A 99 10.65 19.47 21.22
N ASN A 100 11.23 18.68 20.33
CA ASN A 100 11.77 17.36 20.64
C ASN A 100 13.30 17.44 20.60
N LEU A 101 13.92 17.64 21.76
CA LEU A 101 15.36 17.85 21.87
C LEU A 101 16.12 16.54 21.70
N LEU A 102 16.89 16.41 20.63
CA LEU A 102 17.73 15.26 20.36
C LEU A 102 18.97 15.25 21.25
N THR A 103 19.07 14.24 22.11
CA THR A 103 20.23 13.97 22.97
C THR A 103 20.71 12.53 22.78
N LYS A 104 21.83 12.15 23.42
CA LYS A 104 22.41 10.80 23.30
C LYS A 104 22.06 9.92 24.50
N GLY A 105 21.43 8.79 24.21
CA GLY A 105 21.02 7.73 25.13
C GLY A 105 22.08 6.66 25.40
N SER A 106 23.25 6.68 24.73
CA SER A 106 24.34 5.73 25.00
C SER A 106 25.69 6.40 25.24
N MET A 107 26.50 5.77 26.10
CA MET A 107 27.86 6.25 26.40
C MET A 107 28.75 6.21 25.15
N ASN A 108 28.50 5.26 24.24
CA ASN A 108 29.23 5.12 22.98
C ASN A 108 29.06 6.36 22.08
N HIS A 109 27.83 6.80 21.85
CA HIS A 109 27.57 8.02 21.07
C HIS A 109 28.10 9.28 21.78
N LEU A 110 27.94 9.36 23.10
CA LEU A 110 28.48 10.48 23.87
C LEU A 110 30.02 10.59 23.73
N THR A 111 30.73 9.48 23.86
CA THR A 111 32.20 9.46 23.85
C THR A 111 32.77 9.61 22.44
N HIS A 112 32.21 8.92 21.45
CA HIS A 112 32.81 8.86 20.11
C HIS A 112 32.25 9.89 19.14
N GLN A 113 30.96 10.23 19.22
CA GLN A 113 30.35 11.23 18.35
C GLN A 113 30.46 12.63 18.95
N LEU A 114 30.05 12.81 20.21
CA LEU A 114 30.08 14.14 20.85
C LEU A 114 31.45 14.48 21.46
N LYS A 115 32.22 13.47 21.87
CA LYS A 115 33.51 13.62 22.58
C LYS A 115 33.38 14.45 23.87
N LYS A 116 32.33 14.16 24.65
CA LYS A 116 32.00 14.87 25.88
C LYS A 116 31.91 13.93 27.08
N THR A 117 32.04 14.49 28.29
CA THR A 117 31.67 13.78 29.52
C THR A 117 30.17 13.89 29.78
N PRO A 118 29.59 13.02 30.62
CA PRO A 118 28.18 13.13 31.02
C PRO A 118 27.83 14.51 31.60
N GLU A 119 28.69 15.08 32.44
CA GLU A 119 28.46 16.37 33.10
C GLU A 119 28.40 17.52 32.09
N GLN A 120 29.28 17.51 31.09
CA GLN A 120 29.27 18.49 30.02
C GLN A 120 27.97 18.41 29.22
N HIS A 121 27.58 17.20 28.82
CA HIS A 121 26.38 16.98 28.04
C HIS A 121 25.10 17.36 28.80
N PHE A 122 24.99 17.00 30.08
CA PHE A 122 23.84 17.40 30.91
C PHE A 122 23.78 18.91 31.11
N GLY A 123 24.93 19.57 31.30
CA GLY A 123 25.00 21.03 31.42
C GLY A 123 24.49 21.74 30.18
N GLU A 124 24.86 21.28 28.99
CA GLU A 124 24.39 21.84 27.72
C GLU A 124 22.90 21.57 27.46
N ILE A 125 22.42 20.35 27.77
CA ILE A 125 20.98 20.03 27.71
C ILE A 125 20.20 20.99 28.61
N LYS A 126 20.68 21.22 29.84
CA LYS A 126 20.04 22.14 30.79
C LYS A 126 19.92 23.55 30.20
N GLN A 127 21.00 24.05 29.58
CA GLN A 127 20.99 25.38 28.97
C GLN A 127 19.92 25.52 27.88
N VAL A 128 19.75 24.50 27.04
CA VAL A 128 18.72 24.51 25.98
C VAL A 128 17.31 24.41 26.57
N ILE A 129 17.10 23.60 27.61
CA ILE A 129 15.82 23.50 28.32
C ILE A 129 15.47 24.84 28.98
N ASP A 130 16.42 25.47 29.68
CA ASP A 130 16.21 26.77 30.33
C ASP A 130 15.84 27.85 29.32
N LEU A 131 16.51 27.88 28.16
CA LEU A 131 16.21 28.81 27.08
C LEU A 131 14.79 28.58 26.51
N ALA A 132 14.40 27.33 26.30
CA ALA A 132 13.06 27.00 25.84
C ALA A 132 11.98 27.45 26.83
N VAL A 133 12.21 27.27 28.13
CA VAL A 133 11.30 27.76 29.19
C VAL A 133 11.16 29.28 29.15
N GLN A 134 12.26 30.03 28.97
CA GLN A 134 12.21 31.49 28.83
C GLN A 134 11.33 31.94 27.66
N HIS A 135 11.28 31.12 26.60
CA HIS A 135 10.49 31.36 25.40
C HIS A 135 9.14 30.64 25.37
N GLN A 136 8.71 30.02 26.48
CA GLN A 136 7.45 29.29 26.60
C GLN A 136 7.31 28.11 25.61
N ILE A 137 8.44 27.52 25.21
CA ILE A 137 8.48 26.32 24.37
C ILE A 137 8.47 25.09 25.28
N ALA A 138 7.49 24.21 25.08
CA ALA A 138 7.43 22.94 25.78
C ALA A 138 8.51 22.00 25.26
N THR A 139 9.18 21.27 26.16
CA THR A 139 10.31 20.40 25.81
C THR A 139 10.01 18.93 26.08
N ASN A 140 10.16 18.10 25.05
CA ASN A 140 10.38 16.65 25.17
C ASN A 140 11.86 16.34 24.87
N VAL A 141 12.36 15.18 25.28
CA VAL A 141 13.77 14.80 25.10
C VAL A 141 13.92 13.42 24.48
N TYR A 142 14.59 13.31 23.33
CA TYR A 142 15.02 12.05 22.74
C TYR A 142 16.31 11.56 23.36
N LEU A 143 16.36 10.28 23.70
CA LEU A 143 17.57 9.56 24.06
C LEU A 143 18.06 8.72 22.87
N GLU A 144 18.59 9.35 21.82
CA GLU A 144 19.05 8.65 20.62
C GLU A 144 20.00 7.48 20.97
N ASP A 145 19.78 6.32 20.36
CA ASP A 145 20.51 5.07 20.66
C ASP A 145 20.28 4.53 22.10
N TRP A 146 19.11 4.82 22.69
CA TRP A 146 18.70 4.33 24.02
C TRP A 146 18.76 2.80 24.13
N SER A 147 18.42 2.05 23.08
CA SER A 147 18.46 0.58 23.11
C SER A 147 19.86 0.03 23.38
N ASN A 148 20.89 0.55 22.71
CA ASN A 148 22.28 0.22 23.04
C ASN A 148 22.72 0.83 24.37
N GLY A 149 22.18 1.99 24.74
CA GLY A 149 22.34 2.57 26.06
C GLY A 149 21.97 1.58 27.18
N MET A 150 20.78 0.98 27.10
CA MET A 150 20.30 0.00 28.07
C MET A 150 21.10 -1.31 28.07
N ARG A 151 21.60 -1.75 26.91
CA ARG A 151 22.39 -2.99 26.80
C ARG A 151 23.82 -2.83 27.31
N ASN A 152 24.47 -1.73 26.94
CA ASN A 152 25.93 -1.59 27.04
C ASN A 152 26.36 -0.53 28.07
N SER A 153 25.47 0.38 28.44
CA SER A 153 25.78 1.47 29.37
C SER A 153 24.56 1.90 30.22
N PRO A 154 23.86 0.98 30.91
CA PRO A 154 22.64 1.31 31.64
C PRO A 154 22.85 2.35 32.74
N GLU A 155 24.03 2.41 33.36
CA GLU A 155 24.39 3.41 34.36
C GLU A 155 24.30 4.83 33.79
N TYR A 156 24.79 5.05 32.56
CA TYR A 156 24.70 6.35 31.89
C TYR A 156 23.24 6.73 31.59
N VAL A 157 22.42 5.76 31.14
CA VAL A 157 20.99 5.99 30.93
C VAL A 157 20.32 6.42 32.23
N TYR A 158 20.60 5.74 33.35
CA TYR A 158 20.05 6.11 34.65
C TYR A 158 20.55 7.47 35.15
N GLN A 159 21.81 7.84 34.90
CA GLN A 159 22.32 9.19 35.19
C GLN A 159 21.55 10.26 34.42
N MET A 160 21.36 10.06 33.11
CA MET A 160 20.59 10.95 32.25
C MET A 160 19.14 11.08 32.74
N LEU A 161 18.47 9.96 33.05
CA LEU A 161 17.09 9.98 33.53
C LEU A 161 16.96 10.64 34.91
N ASN A 162 17.91 10.43 35.82
CA ASN A 162 17.95 11.12 37.11
C ASN A 162 18.08 12.64 36.90
N PHE A 163 18.96 13.08 36.01
CA PHE A 163 19.11 14.48 35.66
C PHE A 163 17.81 15.06 35.05
N LEU A 164 17.24 14.38 34.06
CA LEU A 164 16.01 14.81 33.38
C LEU A 164 14.79 14.83 34.30
N SER A 165 14.73 13.96 35.32
CA SER A 165 13.64 13.95 36.31
C SER A 165 13.52 15.25 37.12
N GLY A 166 14.62 16.02 37.21
CA GLY A 166 14.64 17.34 37.83
C GLY A 166 14.46 18.50 36.86
N GLN A 167 14.24 18.25 35.57
CA GLN A 167 14.06 19.27 34.53
C GLN A 167 12.57 19.42 34.16
N PRO A 168 12.14 20.60 33.65
CA PRO A 168 10.77 20.84 33.19
C PRO A 168 10.49 20.20 31.82
N VAL A 169 10.70 18.88 31.70
CA VAL A 169 10.45 18.10 30.49
C VAL A 169 9.09 17.41 30.56
N LYS A 170 8.34 17.42 29.46
CA LYS A 170 7.01 16.77 29.39
C LYS A 170 7.11 15.28 29.13
N ARG A 171 7.98 14.87 28.19
CA ARG A 171 8.13 13.47 27.76
C ARG A 171 9.59 13.11 27.54
N ILE A 172 9.93 11.85 27.81
CA ILE A 172 11.22 11.25 27.49
C ILE A 172 10.98 10.17 26.44
N LEU A 173 11.62 10.33 25.30
CA LEU A 173 11.40 9.53 24.10
C LEU A 173 12.52 8.48 24.03
N LEU A 174 12.13 7.21 23.98
CA LEU A 174 13.01 6.05 24.08
C LEU A 174 13.11 5.35 22.71
N PRO A 175 14.03 5.79 21.83
CA PRO A 175 14.18 5.17 20.53
C PRO A 175 14.98 3.87 20.59
N ASP A 176 14.44 2.81 20.01
CA ASP A 176 15.21 1.68 19.51
C ASP A 176 15.78 2.04 18.13
N THR A 177 16.73 2.96 18.11
CA THR A 177 17.26 3.63 16.90
C THR A 177 17.70 2.68 15.79
N LEU A 178 18.19 1.50 16.16
CA LEU A 178 18.69 0.50 15.23
C LEU A 178 17.75 -0.72 15.09
N GLY A 179 16.57 -0.67 15.71
CA GLY A 179 15.58 -1.75 15.67
C GLY A 179 16.10 -3.08 16.25
N ILE A 180 17.00 -3.01 17.23
CA ILE A 180 17.77 -4.17 17.72
C ILE A 180 17.15 -4.88 18.91
N LEU A 181 16.13 -4.29 19.56
CA LEU A 181 15.54 -4.90 20.75
C LEU A 181 14.69 -6.10 20.37
N THR A 182 14.79 -7.15 21.18
CA THR A 182 13.79 -8.23 21.16
C THR A 182 12.56 -7.82 21.98
N PRO A 183 11.37 -8.39 21.69
CA PRO A 183 10.15 -8.06 22.43
C PRO A 183 10.30 -8.24 23.96
N GLY A 184 11.00 -9.31 24.39
CA GLY A 184 11.29 -9.55 25.81
C GLY A 184 12.22 -8.51 26.45
N GLU A 185 13.20 -7.99 25.70
CA GLU A 185 14.03 -6.89 26.19
C GLU A 185 13.25 -5.58 26.26
N THR A 186 12.42 -5.28 25.25
CA THR A 186 11.55 -4.10 25.27
C THR A 186 10.65 -4.11 26.51
N PHE A 187 9.97 -5.24 26.78
CA PHE A 187 9.13 -5.39 27.96
C PHE A 187 9.93 -5.15 29.25
N ARG A 188 11.08 -5.81 29.38
CA ARG A 188 11.93 -5.74 30.58
C ARG A 188 12.47 -4.34 30.81
N PHE A 189 13.10 -3.72 29.82
CA PHE A 189 13.69 -2.39 29.94
C PHE A 189 12.65 -1.33 30.27
N ILE A 190 11.49 -1.34 29.60
CA ILE A 190 10.43 -0.36 29.89
C ILE A 190 9.83 -0.60 31.27
N THR A 191 9.66 -1.85 31.70
CA THR A 191 9.20 -2.17 33.06
C THR A 191 10.17 -1.64 34.12
N GLU A 192 11.48 -1.86 33.94
CA GLU A 192 12.53 -1.32 34.83
C GLU A 192 12.43 0.22 34.95
N LEU A 193 12.24 0.92 33.82
CA LEU A 193 12.09 2.37 33.81
C LEU A 193 10.80 2.85 34.47
N LYS A 194 9.65 2.22 34.18
CA LYS A 194 8.36 2.59 34.77
C LYS A 194 8.31 2.34 36.28
N LEU A 195 8.98 1.29 36.77
CA LEU A 195 9.10 1.03 38.21
C LEU A 195 9.97 2.07 38.91
N LYS A 196 11.10 2.45 38.29
CA LYS A 196 12.05 3.40 38.88
C LYS A 196 11.60 4.86 38.79
N TYR A 197 10.88 5.21 37.72
CA TYR A 197 10.42 6.58 37.43
C TYR A 197 8.91 6.60 37.13
N PRO A 198 8.05 6.31 38.13
CA PRO A 198 6.61 6.14 37.90
C PRO A 198 5.89 7.41 37.43
N THR A 199 6.43 8.58 37.76
CA THR A 199 5.86 9.89 37.40
C THR A 199 6.29 10.39 36.02
N LEU A 200 7.34 9.81 35.42
CA LEU A 200 7.82 10.24 34.11
C LEU A 200 6.94 9.65 33.00
N HIS A 201 6.66 10.51 32.01
CA HIS A 201 5.99 10.13 30.77
C HIS A 201 7.05 9.63 29.79
N PHE A 202 6.98 8.34 29.45
CA PHE A 202 7.87 7.73 28.48
C PHE A 202 7.12 7.40 27.20
N ASP A 203 7.73 7.76 26.06
CA ASP A 203 7.29 7.34 24.74
C ASP A 203 8.28 6.31 24.19
N PHE A 204 7.79 5.36 23.42
CA PHE A 204 8.63 4.37 22.76
C PHE A 204 8.61 4.57 21.24
N HIS A 205 9.79 4.55 20.63
CA HIS A 205 9.99 4.76 19.20
C HIS A 205 10.75 3.56 18.61
N ALA A 206 10.03 2.68 17.91
CA ALA A 206 10.58 1.43 17.42
C ALA A 206 10.92 1.52 15.92
N HIS A 207 12.20 1.32 15.59
CA HIS A 207 12.59 0.97 14.22
C HIS A 207 12.33 -0.52 13.93
N ASN A 208 12.35 -0.87 12.65
CA ASN A 208 11.93 -2.18 12.15
C ASN A 208 13.04 -2.99 11.45
N ASP A 209 14.32 -2.74 11.77
CA ASP A 209 15.47 -3.37 11.12
C ASP A 209 15.45 -4.92 11.11
N TYR A 210 14.88 -5.54 12.15
CA TYR A 210 14.68 -7.00 12.25
C TYR A 210 13.22 -7.45 12.09
N ASP A 211 12.36 -6.57 11.59
CA ASP A 211 10.90 -6.76 11.50
C ASP A 211 10.19 -7.01 12.86
N LEU A 212 10.80 -6.50 13.94
CA LEU A 212 10.30 -6.64 15.31
C LEU A 212 9.56 -5.39 15.82
N GLY A 213 9.50 -4.31 15.05
CA GLY A 213 9.00 -3.01 15.52
C GLY A 213 7.57 -3.06 16.05
N THR A 214 6.66 -3.73 15.34
CA THR A 214 5.25 -3.89 15.79
C THR A 214 5.15 -4.74 17.06
N ALA A 215 5.95 -5.81 17.17
CA ALA A 215 5.96 -6.67 18.35
C ALA A 215 6.53 -5.93 19.57
N ASN A 216 7.60 -5.16 19.38
CA ASN A 216 8.19 -4.32 20.41
C ASN A 216 7.21 -3.22 20.88
N VAL A 217 6.42 -2.63 19.97
CA VAL A 217 5.34 -1.71 20.35
C VAL A 217 4.33 -2.39 21.27
N LEU A 218 3.87 -3.60 20.96
CA LEU A 218 2.93 -4.32 21.83
C LEU A 218 3.53 -4.60 23.21
N GLU A 219 4.80 -5.02 23.27
CA GLU A 219 5.46 -5.29 24.54
C GLU A 219 5.74 -4.01 25.36
N ALA A 220 6.03 -2.88 24.70
CA ALA A 220 6.12 -1.57 25.34
C ALA A 220 4.77 -1.17 25.96
N VAL A 221 3.67 -1.40 25.23
CA VAL A 221 2.31 -1.18 25.72
C VAL A 221 2.04 -2.02 26.96
N LYS A 222 2.32 -3.32 26.93
CA LYS A 222 2.14 -4.21 28.10
C LYS A 222 3.01 -3.79 29.30
N ALA A 223 4.21 -3.27 29.05
CA ALA A 223 5.12 -2.77 30.09
C ALA A 223 4.70 -1.40 30.68
N GLY A 224 3.65 -0.76 30.15
CA GLY A 224 3.11 0.48 30.70
C GLY A 224 3.66 1.77 30.08
N ILE A 225 4.14 1.72 28.84
CA ILE A 225 4.54 2.93 28.08
C ILE A 225 3.38 3.92 27.97
N SER A 226 3.67 5.22 27.93
CA SER A 226 2.67 6.30 27.96
C SER A 226 2.39 6.89 26.57
N GLY A 227 3.36 6.82 25.66
CA GLY A 227 3.20 7.18 24.25
C GLY A 227 3.95 6.27 23.28
N LEU A 228 3.61 6.34 22.00
CA LEU A 228 4.24 5.60 20.91
C LEU A 228 4.51 6.52 19.73
N HIS A 229 5.63 6.29 19.06
CA HIS A 229 5.95 6.96 17.80
C HIS A 229 5.76 5.97 16.66
N LEU A 230 4.99 6.36 15.65
CA LEU A 230 4.63 5.51 14.53
C LEU A 230 4.73 6.33 13.24
N THR A 231 4.81 5.65 12.11
CA THR A 231 4.70 6.29 10.80
C THR A 231 3.64 5.61 9.93
N VAL A 232 2.97 6.41 9.10
CA VAL A 232 2.13 5.89 8.03
C VAL A 232 3.01 5.03 7.12
N ASN A 233 2.50 3.86 6.75
CA ASN A 233 3.17 2.88 5.91
C ASN A 233 4.50 2.32 6.46
N GLY A 234 4.88 2.60 7.71
CA GLY A 234 6.16 2.17 8.28
C GLY A 234 7.36 2.85 7.61
N MET A 235 7.18 4.08 7.11
CA MET A 235 8.25 4.88 6.55
C MET A 235 9.30 5.24 7.62
N GLY A 236 10.52 5.49 7.17
CA GLY A 236 11.66 5.85 8.02
C GLY A 236 12.99 5.52 7.34
N GLU A 237 14.09 5.72 8.06
CA GLU A 237 15.40 5.25 7.62
C GLU A 237 15.47 3.72 7.51
N ARG A 238 16.27 3.20 6.57
CA ARG A 238 16.56 1.76 6.41
C ARG A 238 15.30 0.91 6.21
N ALA A 239 14.92 0.12 7.23
CA ALA A 239 13.71 -0.71 7.24
C ALA A 239 12.47 0.03 7.77
N GLY A 240 12.63 1.30 8.15
CA GLY A 240 11.58 2.17 8.62
C GLY A 240 11.20 1.99 10.09
N ASN A 241 10.04 2.53 10.44
CA ASN A 241 9.48 2.51 11.79
C ASN A 241 8.37 1.47 11.93
N ALA A 242 7.95 1.22 13.17
CA ALA A 242 6.70 0.51 13.44
C ALA A 242 5.53 1.18 12.70
N ALA A 243 4.87 0.40 11.84
CA ALA A 243 3.83 0.90 10.96
C ALA A 243 2.55 1.22 11.74
N MET A 244 2.00 2.42 11.54
CA MET A 244 0.82 2.90 12.25
C MET A 244 -0.38 1.95 12.15
N ALA A 245 -0.65 1.44 10.94
CA ALA A 245 -1.76 0.53 10.70
C ALA A 245 -1.64 -0.77 11.53
N SER A 246 -0.45 -1.39 11.53
CA SER A 246 -0.20 -2.64 12.25
C SER A 246 -0.21 -2.43 13.75
N ALA A 247 0.44 -1.37 14.25
CA ALA A 247 0.50 -1.07 15.68
C ALA A 247 -0.89 -0.80 16.27
N VAL A 248 -1.71 0.02 15.62
CA VAL A 248 -3.07 0.34 16.09
C VAL A 248 -3.95 -0.91 16.11
N ALA A 249 -3.93 -1.72 15.05
CA ALA A 249 -4.69 -2.96 14.99
C ALA A 249 -4.28 -3.93 16.12
N VAL A 250 -2.96 -4.11 16.31
CA VAL A 250 -2.42 -4.99 17.35
C VAL A 250 -2.78 -4.51 18.75
N ILE A 251 -2.71 -3.21 19.03
CA ILE A 251 -3.09 -2.66 20.34
C ILE A 251 -4.57 -2.89 20.61
N ASN A 252 -5.43 -2.56 19.66
CA ASN A 252 -6.88 -2.69 19.84
C ASN A 252 -7.32 -4.15 20.00
N ASP A 253 -6.62 -5.10 19.36
CA ASP A 253 -7.01 -6.52 19.37
C ASP A 253 -6.37 -7.29 20.53
N PHE A 254 -5.15 -6.92 20.95
CA PHE A 254 -4.36 -7.69 21.92
C PHE A 254 -4.06 -6.97 23.25
N ALA A 255 -4.46 -5.70 23.39
CA ALA A 255 -4.34 -4.93 24.64
C ALA A 255 -5.66 -4.18 24.97
N PRO A 256 -6.77 -4.90 25.21
CA PRO A 256 -8.11 -4.32 25.38
C PRO A 256 -8.26 -3.37 26.59
N GLU A 257 -7.33 -3.41 27.53
CA GLU A 257 -7.21 -2.49 28.66
C GLU A 257 -6.63 -1.12 28.29
N VAL A 258 -6.13 -0.98 27.06
CA VAL A 258 -5.55 0.24 26.50
C VAL A 258 -6.49 0.87 25.47
N GLN A 259 -6.40 2.19 25.32
CA GLN A 259 -7.10 2.95 24.29
C GLN A 259 -6.13 3.88 23.56
N VAL A 260 -6.21 3.88 22.22
CA VAL A 260 -5.57 4.87 21.34
C VAL A 260 -6.63 5.75 20.69
N GLN A 261 -6.28 6.98 20.32
CA GLN A 261 -7.18 7.98 19.72
C GLN A 261 -7.48 7.72 18.22
N ILE A 262 -6.67 6.87 17.57
CA ILE A 262 -6.65 6.72 16.11
C ILE A 262 -7.98 6.22 15.53
N LYS A 263 -8.46 6.91 14.49
CA LYS A 263 -9.66 6.53 13.72
C LYS A 263 -9.32 5.48 12.67
N GLU A 264 -9.50 4.20 13.02
CA GLU A 264 -9.11 3.07 12.16
C GLU A 264 -9.73 3.11 10.76
N SER A 265 -10.98 3.58 10.63
CA SER A 265 -11.68 3.67 9.34
C SER A 265 -10.98 4.60 8.34
N SER A 266 -10.09 5.48 8.80
CA SER A 266 -9.34 6.42 7.96
C SER A 266 -7.97 5.88 7.53
N ILE A 267 -7.48 4.79 8.13
CA ILE A 267 -6.11 4.29 7.95
C ILE A 267 -5.79 4.03 6.47
N TYR A 268 -6.65 3.32 5.74
CA TYR A 268 -6.38 2.98 4.35
C TYR A 268 -6.36 4.21 3.43
N LYS A 269 -7.28 5.15 3.63
CA LYS A 269 -7.33 6.42 2.87
C LYS A 269 -6.04 7.20 3.05
N VAL A 270 -5.62 7.42 4.29
CA VAL A 270 -4.39 8.18 4.60
C VAL A 270 -3.15 7.44 4.09
N SER A 271 -3.10 6.12 4.25
CA SER A 271 -2.03 5.26 3.73
C SER A 271 -1.83 5.40 2.21
N LYS A 272 -2.92 5.39 1.42
CA LYS A 272 -2.85 5.54 -0.05
C LYS A 272 -2.48 6.97 -0.48
N LEU A 273 -2.91 7.99 0.26
CA LEU A 273 -2.50 9.38 -0.01
C LEU A 273 -1.00 9.58 0.27
N VAL A 274 -0.49 9.01 1.37
CA VAL A 274 0.95 9.03 1.67
C VAL A 274 1.75 8.22 0.65
N GLU A 275 1.27 7.06 0.19
CA GLU A 275 1.88 6.31 -0.94
C GLU A 275 1.99 7.20 -2.20
N THR A 276 0.94 7.97 -2.49
CA THR A 276 0.90 8.86 -3.66
C THR A 276 1.91 10.00 -3.54
N PHE A 277 1.94 10.70 -2.40
CA PHE A 277 2.83 11.85 -2.19
C PHE A 277 4.30 11.44 -1.99
N SER A 278 4.56 10.30 -1.35
CA SER A 278 5.93 9.83 -1.14
C SER A 278 6.53 9.15 -2.37
N GLY A 279 5.69 8.67 -3.28
CA GLY A 279 6.12 7.80 -4.39
C GLY A 279 6.52 6.39 -3.98
N VAL A 280 6.45 6.05 -2.68
CA VAL A 280 6.82 4.73 -2.16
C VAL A 280 5.61 3.81 -2.17
N ARG A 281 5.67 2.80 -3.04
CA ARG A 281 4.60 1.81 -3.18
C ARG A 281 4.45 0.95 -1.93
N ILE A 282 3.20 0.72 -1.55
CA ILE A 282 2.84 -0.20 -0.48
C ILE A 282 2.94 -1.63 -1.02
N PRO A 283 3.73 -2.53 -0.39
CA PRO A 283 3.72 -3.93 -0.76
C PRO A 283 2.31 -4.51 -0.68
N SER A 284 1.87 -5.27 -1.70
CA SER A 284 0.51 -5.81 -1.75
C SER A 284 0.18 -6.72 -0.56
N ASN A 285 1.19 -7.32 0.08
CA ASN A 285 1.04 -8.16 1.28
C ASN A 285 1.26 -7.41 2.61
N LYS A 286 1.44 -6.08 2.61
CA LYS A 286 1.66 -5.31 3.83
C LYS A 286 0.43 -5.40 4.75
N PRO A 287 0.55 -5.78 6.04
CA PRO A 287 -0.59 -5.91 6.93
C PRO A 287 -1.51 -4.70 6.93
N ILE A 288 -2.82 -4.94 7.02
CA ILE A 288 -3.93 -3.97 7.05
C ILE A 288 -4.11 -3.13 5.76
N VAL A 289 -3.04 -2.62 5.16
CA VAL A 289 -3.12 -1.64 4.05
C VAL A 289 -2.73 -2.19 2.67
N GLY A 290 -2.09 -3.36 2.61
CA GLY A 290 -1.75 -4.02 1.34
C GLY A 290 -2.98 -4.56 0.61
N ASP A 291 -2.95 -4.57 -0.72
CA ASP A 291 -4.08 -4.96 -1.57
C ASP A 291 -4.54 -6.43 -1.36
N ASN A 292 -3.62 -7.31 -0.97
CA ASN A 292 -3.90 -8.75 -0.79
C ASN A 292 -4.47 -9.11 0.57
N VAL A 293 -4.36 -8.24 1.59
CA VAL A 293 -4.67 -8.59 3.00
C VAL A 293 -6.11 -9.05 3.19
N PHE A 294 -7.04 -8.43 2.48
CA PHE A 294 -8.48 -8.74 2.54
C PHE A 294 -8.99 -9.40 1.26
N THR A 295 -8.07 -9.94 0.45
CA THR A 295 -8.39 -10.63 -0.80
C THR A 295 -8.38 -12.14 -0.58
N GLN A 296 -9.49 -12.81 -0.88
CA GLN A 296 -9.58 -14.27 -0.81
C GLN A 296 -9.29 -14.91 -2.16
N THR A 297 -8.26 -15.75 -2.19
CA THR A 297 -7.77 -16.39 -3.42
C THR A 297 -8.27 -17.82 -3.60
N ALA A 298 -8.36 -18.59 -2.52
CA ALA A 298 -8.78 -19.99 -2.56
C ALA A 298 -10.30 -20.12 -2.47
N GLY A 299 -10.91 -20.86 -3.40
CA GLY A 299 -12.36 -21.13 -3.36
C GLY A 299 -12.85 -21.81 -2.08
N ILE A 300 -11.99 -22.56 -1.39
CA ILE A 300 -12.30 -23.18 -0.09
C ILE A 300 -12.51 -22.11 1.00
N HIS A 301 -11.74 -21.02 0.98
CA HIS A 301 -11.90 -19.94 1.97
C HIS A 301 -13.19 -19.15 1.70
N ALA A 302 -13.49 -18.86 0.44
CA ALA A 302 -14.73 -18.19 0.06
C ALA A 302 -15.98 -19.05 0.38
N ASP A 303 -15.90 -20.37 0.18
CA ASP A 303 -16.96 -21.32 0.56
C ASP A 303 -17.12 -21.42 2.09
N GLY A 304 -16.02 -21.48 2.85
CA GLY A 304 -16.05 -21.49 4.31
C GLY A 304 -16.67 -20.23 4.90
N ASP A 305 -16.40 -19.06 4.30
CA ASP A 305 -17.04 -17.81 4.69
C ASP A 305 -18.53 -17.80 4.41
N ASN A 306 -18.96 -18.28 3.24
CA ASN A 306 -20.38 -18.40 2.89
C ASN A 306 -21.16 -19.35 3.82
N LYS A 307 -20.52 -20.40 4.34
CA LYS A 307 -21.18 -21.40 5.18
C LYS A 307 -21.39 -20.92 6.61
N ASN A 308 -20.38 -20.28 7.22
CA ASN A 308 -20.50 -19.76 8.59
C ASN A 308 -19.36 -18.80 8.99
N ASN A 309 -18.81 -18.00 8.06
CA ASN A 309 -17.64 -17.13 8.35
C ASN A 309 -16.47 -17.91 9.00
N LEU A 310 -16.16 -19.10 8.48
CA LEU A 310 -15.20 -20.01 9.14
C LEU A 310 -13.75 -19.48 9.13
N TYR A 311 -13.40 -18.58 8.21
CA TYR A 311 -12.07 -17.95 8.12
C TYR A 311 -12.10 -16.49 8.58
N PHE A 312 -12.95 -16.20 9.58
CA PHE A 312 -13.11 -14.88 10.18
C PHE A 312 -12.03 -14.59 11.24
N ASN A 313 -11.53 -13.36 11.23
CA ASN A 313 -10.74 -12.78 12.31
C ASN A 313 -11.24 -11.35 12.60
N ASP A 314 -10.77 -10.75 13.68
CA ASP A 314 -11.16 -9.40 14.12
C ASP A 314 -10.65 -8.29 13.16
N LEU A 315 -9.82 -8.65 12.18
CA LEU A 315 -9.37 -7.78 11.11
C LEU A 315 -10.43 -7.71 10.00
N LEU A 316 -11.55 -7.07 10.31
CA LEU A 316 -12.57 -6.74 9.32
C LEU A 316 -12.07 -5.61 8.38
N PRO A 317 -12.15 -5.75 7.06
CA PRO A 317 -11.73 -4.67 6.16
C PRO A 317 -12.52 -3.38 6.38
N GLU A 318 -13.81 -3.48 6.72
CA GLU A 318 -14.69 -2.33 6.95
C GLU A 318 -14.21 -1.47 8.12
N ARG A 319 -13.60 -2.08 9.13
CA ARG A 319 -12.96 -1.40 10.28
C ARG A 319 -11.86 -0.43 9.81
N PHE A 320 -11.18 -0.75 8.71
CA PHE A 320 -10.08 0.03 8.14
C PHE A 320 -10.47 0.87 6.92
N GLY A 321 -11.79 1.01 6.65
CA GLY A 321 -12.29 1.75 5.49
C GLY A 321 -12.10 1.00 4.16
N ARG A 322 -12.06 -0.33 4.21
CA ARG A 322 -11.86 -1.21 3.05
C ARG A 322 -13.07 -2.12 2.85
N LYS A 323 -13.05 -2.88 1.75
CA LYS A 323 -14.02 -3.92 1.43
C LYS A 323 -13.27 -5.24 1.19
N ARG A 324 -13.92 -6.37 1.48
CA ARG A 324 -13.44 -7.68 1.03
C ARG A 324 -13.45 -7.73 -0.49
N SER A 325 -12.47 -8.42 -1.06
CA SER A 325 -12.38 -8.71 -2.49
C SER A 325 -12.11 -10.19 -2.70
N TYR A 326 -12.54 -10.72 -3.85
CA TYR A 326 -12.40 -12.12 -4.19
C TYR A 326 -11.60 -12.23 -5.49
N ALA A 327 -10.43 -12.87 -5.43
CA ALA A 327 -9.56 -12.95 -6.59
C ALA A 327 -10.17 -13.84 -7.69
N LEU A 328 -9.90 -13.46 -8.94
CA LEU A 328 -10.28 -14.17 -10.14
C LEU A 328 -9.02 -14.72 -10.82
N GLY A 329 -8.94 -16.04 -10.98
CA GLY A 329 -7.80 -16.73 -11.59
C GLY A 329 -7.85 -18.24 -11.35
N LYS A 330 -6.70 -18.91 -11.49
CA LYS A 330 -6.60 -20.38 -11.46
C LYS A 330 -7.13 -21.07 -10.19
N THR A 331 -7.10 -20.38 -9.04
CA THR A 331 -7.57 -20.91 -7.75
C THR A 331 -9.02 -20.54 -7.43
N SER A 332 -9.69 -19.80 -8.31
CA SER A 332 -11.06 -19.35 -8.12
C SER A 332 -12.03 -20.51 -8.20
N GLY A 333 -12.91 -20.64 -7.20
CA GLY A 333 -14.04 -21.54 -7.23
C GLY A 333 -15.34 -20.85 -7.61
N LYS A 334 -16.43 -21.63 -7.67
CA LYS A 334 -17.79 -21.15 -7.92
C LYS A 334 -18.16 -19.96 -7.02
N ALA A 335 -17.80 -20.03 -5.74
CA ALA A 335 -18.09 -18.98 -4.76
C ALA A 335 -17.39 -17.65 -5.06
N ASN A 336 -16.15 -17.66 -5.55
CA ASN A 336 -15.43 -16.44 -5.93
C ASN A 336 -16.12 -15.73 -7.09
N ILE A 337 -16.50 -16.48 -8.12
CA ILE A 337 -17.19 -15.93 -9.29
C ILE A 337 -18.54 -15.37 -8.87
N GLU A 338 -19.31 -16.11 -8.08
CA GLU A 338 -20.63 -15.68 -7.60
C GLU A 338 -20.56 -14.38 -6.80
N LYS A 339 -19.57 -14.21 -5.91
CA LYS A 339 -19.37 -12.98 -5.14
C LYS A 339 -19.04 -11.77 -6.02
N ASN A 340 -18.12 -11.93 -6.98
CA ASN A 340 -17.80 -10.85 -7.91
C ASN A 340 -19.01 -10.47 -8.79
N LEU A 341 -19.81 -11.45 -9.22
CA LEU A 341 -21.05 -11.20 -9.97
C LEU A 341 -22.09 -10.48 -9.12
N GLN A 342 -22.25 -10.83 -7.84
CA GLN A 342 -23.13 -10.12 -6.91
C GLN A 342 -22.73 -8.64 -6.76
N GLU A 343 -21.44 -8.33 -6.68
CA GLU A 343 -20.95 -6.95 -6.64
C GLU A 343 -21.25 -6.16 -7.92
N LEU A 344 -21.32 -6.86 -9.07
CA LEU A 344 -21.73 -6.28 -10.36
C LEU A 344 -23.25 -6.26 -10.55
N GLY A 345 -24.04 -6.79 -9.60
CA GLY A 345 -25.49 -6.94 -9.73
C GLY A 345 -25.92 -8.00 -10.75
N LEU A 346 -25.04 -8.95 -11.07
CA LEU A 346 -25.27 -10.04 -12.03
C LEU A 346 -25.58 -11.36 -11.32
N LYS A 347 -26.38 -12.21 -11.96
CA LYS A 347 -26.67 -13.57 -11.50
C LYS A 347 -26.70 -14.53 -12.69
N LEU A 348 -25.98 -15.64 -12.55
CA LEU A 348 -25.98 -16.73 -13.52
C LEU A 348 -26.65 -17.97 -12.92
N ASN A 349 -27.17 -18.86 -13.78
CA ASN A 349 -27.57 -20.19 -13.34
C ASN A 349 -26.33 -21.07 -13.11
N ASP A 350 -26.50 -22.24 -12.49
CA ASP A 350 -25.39 -23.12 -12.12
C ASP A 350 -24.57 -23.64 -13.32
N ALA A 351 -25.21 -23.87 -14.46
CA ALA A 351 -24.54 -24.36 -15.65
C ALA A 351 -23.63 -23.29 -16.25
N ASP A 352 -24.11 -22.06 -16.38
CA ASP A 352 -23.37 -20.93 -16.91
C ASP A 352 -22.26 -20.48 -15.96
N LEU A 353 -22.54 -20.46 -14.65
CA LEU A 353 -21.54 -20.16 -13.63
C LEU A 353 -20.37 -21.16 -13.67
N LYS A 354 -20.65 -22.44 -13.91
CA LYS A 354 -19.59 -23.46 -14.07
C LYS A 354 -18.71 -23.18 -15.29
N LYS A 355 -19.31 -22.82 -16.44
CA LYS A 355 -18.55 -22.49 -17.66
C LYS A 355 -17.68 -21.25 -17.46
N VAL A 356 -18.25 -20.18 -16.89
CA VAL A 356 -17.50 -18.94 -16.60
C VAL A 356 -16.36 -19.20 -15.62
N THR A 357 -16.60 -20.00 -14.58
CA THR A 357 -15.55 -20.41 -13.63
C THR A 357 -14.40 -21.12 -14.36
N GLN A 358 -14.71 -22.07 -15.25
CA GLN A 358 -13.70 -22.79 -16.03
C GLN A 358 -12.90 -21.83 -16.92
N ARG A 359 -13.56 -20.88 -17.58
CA ARG A 359 -12.90 -19.89 -18.43
C ARG A 359 -11.95 -18.99 -17.63
N VAL A 360 -12.36 -18.53 -16.44
CA VAL A 360 -11.49 -17.75 -15.54
C VAL A 360 -10.27 -18.56 -15.10
N ILE A 361 -10.43 -19.86 -14.83
CA ILE A 361 -9.31 -20.74 -14.49
C ILE A 361 -8.34 -20.87 -15.67
N GLU A 362 -8.83 -21.08 -16.89
CA GLU A 362 -8.00 -21.18 -18.10
C GLU A 362 -7.20 -19.92 -18.38
N LEU A 363 -7.82 -18.73 -18.23
CA LEU A 363 -7.13 -17.44 -18.35
C LEU A 363 -6.05 -17.30 -17.27
N GLY A 364 -6.39 -17.69 -16.03
CA GLY A 364 -5.44 -17.70 -14.91
C GLY A 364 -4.25 -18.66 -15.10
N ASP A 365 -4.45 -19.81 -15.74
CA ASP A 365 -3.37 -20.76 -16.06
C ASP A 365 -2.37 -20.19 -17.07
N LYS A 366 -2.82 -19.26 -17.92
CA LYS A 366 -1.98 -18.51 -18.86
C LYS A 366 -1.27 -17.31 -18.23
N LYS A 367 -1.40 -17.13 -16.90
CA LYS A 367 -0.92 -15.95 -16.15
C LYS A 367 -1.55 -14.64 -16.61
N GLU A 368 -2.76 -14.71 -17.19
CA GLU A 368 -3.51 -13.50 -17.53
C GLU A 368 -4.18 -12.97 -16.24
N THR A 369 -4.11 -11.66 -16.04
CA THR A 369 -4.77 -11.00 -14.90
C THR A 369 -6.25 -10.85 -15.23
N VAL A 370 -7.11 -11.54 -14.46
CA VAL A 370 -8.56 -11.39 -14.59
C VAL A 370 -9.06 -10.45 -13.50
N THR A 371 -9.68 -9.35 -13.92
CA THR A 371 -10.32 -8.39 -13.02
C THR A 371 -11.83 -8.62 -12.96
N LYS A 372 -12.49 -8.02 -11.96
CA LYS A 372 -13.94 -8.09 -11.85
C LYS A 372 -14.60 -7.45 -13.07
N GLU A 373 -14.01 -6.37 -13.56
CA GLU A 373 -14.44 -5.60 -14.72
C GLU A 373 -14.35 -6.41 -16.02
N ASP A 374 -13.53 -7.47 -16.06
CA ASP A 374 -13.45 -8.40 -17.20
C ASP A 374 -14.58 -9.44 -17.22
N LEU A 375 -15.27 -9.68 -16.10
CA LEU A 375 -16.30 -10.73 -16.01
C LEU A 375 -17.44 -10.58 -17.03
N PRO A 376 -18.02 -9.39 -17.30
CA PRO A 376 -19.05 -9.24 -18.31
C PRO A 376 -18.59 -9.69 -19.70
N TYR A 377 -17.33 -9.43 -20.04
CA TYR A 377 -16.72 -9.83 -21.32
C TYR A 377 -16.50 -11.33 -21.39
N ILE A 378 -16.03 -11.94 -20.29
CA ILE A 378 -15.88 -13.40 -20.17
C ILE A 378 -17.26 -14.09 -20.27
N ILE A 379 -18.29 -13.55 -19.64
CA ILE A 379 -19.67 -14.08 -19.74
C ILE A 379 -20.14 -14.06 -21.19
N SER A 380 -19.99 -12.91 -21.87
CA SER A 380 -20.34 -12.74 -23.28
C SER A 380 -19.64 -13.79 -24.16
N ASP A 381 -18.33 -13.96 -23.99
CA ASP A 381 -17.50 -14.93 -24.74
C ASP A 381 -17.96 -16.39 -24.55
N VAL A 382 -18.29 -16.76 -23.31
CA VAL A 382 -18.62 -18.14 -22.89
C VAL A 382 -20.05 -18.53 -23.21
N LEU A 383 -21.01 -17.60 -23.10
CA LEU A 383 -22.42 -17.91 -23.38
C LEU A 383 -22.68 -18.00 -24.90
N ASP A 384 -22.05 -17.12 -25.69
CA ASP A 384 -22.20 -17.10 -27.15
C ASP A 384 -21.59 -18.34 -27.85
N SER A 385 -20.60 -18.99 -27.23
CA SER A 385 -19.84 -20.11 -27.84
C SER A 385 -20.55 -21.47 -27.77
N SER A 386 -21.66 -21.59 -27.03
CA SER A 386 -22.38 -22.87 -26.85
C SER A 386 -23.34 -23.26 -27.98
N LEU A 387 -23.29 -22.58 -29.13
CA LEU A 387 -24.28 -22.70 -30.20
C LEU A 387 -23.80 -23.41 -31.49
N TYR A 388 -22.52 -23.81 -31.59
CA TYR A 388 -21.96 -24.35 -32.84
C TYR A 388 -20.85 -25.39 -32.61
N GLU A 389 -20.78 -26.41 -33.48
CA GLU A 389 -19.67 -27.37 -33.53
C GLU A 389 -18.42 -26.70 -34.14
N GLU A 390 -17.25 -26.87 -33.52
CA GLU A 390 -15.97 -26.37 -34.06
C GLU A 390 -15.50 -27.23 -35.25
N LYS A 391 -15.94 -26.88 -36.45
CA LYS A 391 -15.53 -27.48 -37.74
C LYS A 391 -14.31 -26.81 -38.33
N VAL A 392 -14.00 -25.59 -37.90
CA VAL A 392 -12.89 -24.78 -38.37
C VAL A 392 -12.05 -24.30 -37.18
N VAL A 393 -10.76 -24.63 -37.19
CA VAL A 393 -9.81 -24.28 -36.13
C VAL A 393 -8.58 -23.63 -36.73
N VAL A 394 -8.21 -22.46 -36.22
CA VAL A 394 -6.91 -21.84 -36.50
C VAL A 394 -5.88 -22.50 -35.59
N GLU A 395 -5.11 -23.45 -36.13
CA GLU A 395 -4.15 -24.26 -35.38
C GLU A 395 -2.92 -23.44 -34.96
N SER A 396 -2.43 -22.59 -35.85
CA SER A 396 -1.33 -21.68 -35.55
C SER A 396 -1.30 -20.49 -36.51
N TYR A 397 -0.61 -19.42 -36.11
CA TYR A 397 -0.31 -18.29 -36.96
C TYR A 397 1.00 -17.62 -36.54
N VAL A 398 1.67 -16.98 -37.50
CA VAL A 398 2.80 -16.07 -37.29
C VAL A 398 2.40 -14.73 -37.88
N LEU A 399 2.34 -13.70 -37.04
CA LEU A 399 2.01 -12.33 -37.44
C LEU A 399 3.28 -11.48 -37.35
N MET A 400 3.69 -10.86 -38.45
CA MET A 400 4.87 -10.02 -38.49
C MET A 400 4.46 -8.58 -38.78
N ASN A 401 4.91 -7.67 -37.91
CA ASN A 401 4.78 -6.23 -38.09
C ASN A 401 6.13 -5.57 -37.78
N SER A 402 6.64 -4.80 -38.73
CA SER A 402 7.93 -4.11 -38.60
C SER A 402 7.82 -2.75 -39.25
N MET A 403 8.31 -1.71 -38.56
CA MET A 403 8.32 -0.36 -39.08
C MET A 403 9.08 -0.31 -40.42
N GLY A 404 8.42 0.15 -41.49
CA GLY A 404 8.98 0.23 -42.84
C GLY A 404 8.81 -1.02 -43.71
N LEU A 405 8.24 -2.10 -43.18
CA LEU A 405 7.87 -3.30 -43.95
C LEU A 405 6.34 -3.47 -43.97
N ARG A 406 5.82 -4.12 -45.01
CA ARG A 406 4.39 -4.48 -45.05
C ARG A 406 4.10 -5.59 -44.05
N PRO A 407 3.07 -5.46 -43.20
CA PRO A 407 2.61 -6.55 -42.34
C PRO A 407 2.33 -7.83 -43.12
N SER A 408 2.60 -8.97 -42.49
CA SER A 408 2.34 -10.28 -43.08
C SER A 408 1.85 -11.27 -42.04
N ALA A 409 1.11 -12.28 -42.52
CA ALA A 409 0.61 -13.39 -41.73
C ALA A 409 0.89 -14.70 -42.45
N THR A 410 1.39 -15.69 -41.71
CA THR A 410 1.40 -17.10 -42.11
C THR A 410 0.45 -17.83 -41.19
N ILE A 411 -0.50 -18.60 -41.74
CA ILE A 411 -1.55 -19.26 -40.96
C ILE A 411 -1.57 -20.75 -41.25
N SER A 412 -1.98 -21.52 -40.24
CA SER A 412 -2.33 -22.92 -40.36
C SER A 412 -3.76 -23.12 -39.85
N VAL A 413 -4.65 -23.60 -40.70
CA VAL A 413 -6.08 -23.73 -40.41
C VAL A 413 -6.53 -25.15 -40.75
N VAL A 414 -7.29 -25.77 -39.85
CA VAL A 414 -7.97 -27.05 -40.07
C VAL A 414 -9.43 -26.78 -40.38
N ILE A 415 -9.92 -27.26 -41.51
CA ILE A 415 -11.31 -27.15 -41.95
C ILE A 415 -11.83 -28.57 -42.21
N GLU A 416 -12.82 -29.02 -41.45
CA GLU A 416 -13.44 -30.35 -41.62
C GLU A 416 -12.40 -31.50 -41.58
N SER A 417 -11.39 -31.38 -40.70
CA SER A 417 -10.25 -32.31 -40.54
C SER A 417 -9.17 -32.26 -41.63
N GLU A 418 -9.24 -31.33 -42.58
CA GLU A 418 -8.18 -31.09 -43.56
C GLU A 418 -7.35 -29.85 -43.17
N LYS A 419 -6.03 -29.96 -43.23
CA LYS A 419 -5.08 -28.91 -42.85
C LYS A 419 -4.64 -28.09 -44.05
N PHE A 420 -4.66 -26.76 -43.89
CA PHE A 420 -4.24 -25.78 -44.90
C PHE A 420 -3.19 -24.84 -44.31
N GLU A 421 -2.19 -24.50 -45.11
CA GLU A 421 -1.15 -23.54 -44.76
C GLU A 421 -1.03 -22.49 -45.85
N GLU A 422 -1.17 -21.22 -45.48
CA GLU A 422 -1.12 -20.09 -46.42
C GLU A 422 -0.43 -18.89 -45.79
N ASN A 423 0.07 -17.99 -46.64
CA ASN A 423 0.61 -16.71 -46.21
C ASN A 423 0.08 -15.55 -47.07
N ALA A 424 0.04 -14.36 -46.49
CA ALA A 424 -0.26 -13.14 -47.22
C ALA A 424 0.32 -11.90 -46.54
N GLN A 425 0.35 -10.80 -47.31
CA GLN A 425 0.61 -9.46 -46.81
C GLN A 425 -0.71 -8.69 -46.71
N GLY A 426 -0.72 -7.62 -45.92
CA GLY A 426 -1.86 -6.73 -45.77
C GLY A 426 -1.46 -5.37 -45.21
N ASP A 427 -2.44 -4.48 -45.09
CA ASP A 427 -2.22 -3.13 -44.54
C ASP A 427 -2.03 -3.13 -43.01
N GLY A 428 -2.44 -4.21 -42.35
CA GLY A 428 -2.24 -4.51 -40.94
C GLY A 428 -2.08 -6.01 -40.71
N GLN A 429 -1.72 -6.43 -39.49
CA GLN A 429 -1.58 -7.85 -39.15
C GLN A 429 -2.89 -8.63 -39.34
N TYR A 430 -4.01 -8.04 -38.94
CA TYR A 430 -5.32 -8.66 -39.10
C TYR A 430 -5.76 -8.74 -40.57
N ASP A 431 -5.49 -7.71 -41.36
CA ASP A 431 -5.76 -7.73 -42.81
C ASP A 431 -4.91 -8.79 -43.53
N ALA A 432 -3.62 -8.91 -43.17
CA ALA A 432 -2.76 -9.96 -43.69
C ALA A 432 -3.27 -11.36 -43.33
N PHE A 433 -3.78 -11.56 -42.11
CA PHE A 433 -4.44 -12.79 -41.68
C PHE A 433 -5.68 -13.09 -42.53
N MET A 434 -6.56 -12.11 -42.75
CA MET A 434 -7.76 -12.26 -43.57
C MET A 434 -7.43 -12.57 -45.04
N ASN A 435 -6.38 -11.95 -45.60
CA ASN A 435 -5.91 -12.23 -46.95
C ASN A 435 -5.37 -13.66 -47.10
N ALA A 436 -4.64 -14.17 -46.10
CA ALA A 436 -4.17 -15.56 -46.09
C ALA A 436 -5.35 -16.53 -45.97
N LEU A 437 -6.32 -16.23 -45.09
CA LEU A 437 -7.54 -17.02 -44.93
C LEU A 437 -8.40 -17.03 -46.19
N ALA A 438 -8.48 -15.90 -46.91
CA ALA A 438 -9.19 -15.82 -48.19
C ALA A 438 -8.60 -16.74 -49.25
N LYS A 439 -7.27 -16.93 -49.29
CA LYS A 439 -6.62 -17.91 -50.17
C LYS A 439 -7.05 -19.34 -49.85
N VAL A 440 -7.05 -19.71 -48.56
CA VAL A 440 -7.53 -21.02 -48.10
C VAL A 440 -8.98 -21.26 -48.53
N TYR A 441 -9.87 -20.29 -48.30
CA TYR A 441 -11.29 -20.43 -48.64
C TYR A 441 -11.55 -20.46 -50.15
N THR A 442 -10.73 -19.76 -50.94
CA THR A 442 -10.77 -19.81 -52.40
C THR A 442 -10.44 -21.22 -52.92
N GLN A 443 -9.46 -21.91 -52.33
CA GLN A 443 -9.13 -23.31 -52.67
C GLN A 443 -10.32 -24.25 -52.41
N LYS A 444 -11.10 -23.98 -51.36
CA LYS A 444 -12.35 -24.70 -51.03
C LYS A 444 -13.57 -24.24 -51.83
N LYS A 445 -13.41 -23.29 -52.76
CA LYS A 445 -14.51 -22.67 -53.52
C LYS A 445 -15.61 -22.09 -52.62
N ARG A 446 -15.22 -21.61 -51.43
CA ARG A 446 -16.10 -20.91 -50.47
C ARG A 446 -15.71 -19.43 -50.42
N SER A 447 -16.66 -18.55 -50.14
CA SER A 447 -16.43 -17.12 -49.93
C SER A 447 -16.51 -16.78 -48.46
N LEU A 448 -15.61 -15.94 -47.97
CA LEU A 448 -15.71 -15.36 -46.62
C LEU A 448 -16.81 -14.29 -46.58
N PRO A 449 -17.55 -14.16 -45.46
CA PRO A 449 -18.44 -13.03 -45.21
C PRO A 449 -17.70 -11.69 -45.28
N LYS A 450 -18.41 -10.64 -45.68
CA LYS A 450 -17.87 -9.29 -45.71
C LYS A 450 -17.80 -8.73 -44.29
N LEU A 451 -16.65 -8.23 -43.88
CA LEU A 451 -16.49 -7.45 -42.65
C LEU A 451 -17.10 -6.06 -42.89
N ILE A 452 -18.11 -5.67 -42.12
CA ILE A 452 -18.78 -4.36 -42.26
C ILE A 452 -18.61 -3.44 -41.05
N ASP A 453 -18.28 -3.97 -39.88
CA ASP A 453 -17.90 -3.17 -38.70
C ASP A 453 -16.90 -3.94 -37.82
N TYR A 454 -16.03 -3.21 -37.14
CA TYR A 454 -14.95 -3.75 -36.32
C TYR A 454 -14.67 -2.82 -35.14
N ALA A 455 -14.82 -3.34 -33.92
CA ALA A 455 -14.57 -2.59 -32.69
C ALA A 455 -13.74 -3.41 -31.72
N VAL A 456 -12.72 -2.78 -31.13
CA VAL A 456 -11.94 -3.35 -30.02
C VAL A 456 -12.22 -2.55 -28.77
N ARG A 457 -12.47 -3.22 -27.65
CA ARG A 457 -12.78 -2.62 -26.37
C ARG A 457 -11.95 -3.27 -25.27
N ILE A 458 -11.55 -2.47 -24.30
CA ILE A 458 -11.04 -2.93 -23.00
C ILE A 458 -11.99 -2.43 -21.91
N ALA A 459 -12.02 -3.10 -20.76
CA ALA A 459 -12.84 -2.64 -19.66
C ALA A 459 -12.34 -1.26 -19.15
N PRO A 460 -13.25 -0.32 -18.81
CA PRO A 460 -12.86 0.97 -18.26
C PRO A 460 -12.06 0.81 -16.96
N GLY A 461 -10.91 1.48 -16.87
CA GLY A 461 -10.04 1.42 -15.69
C GLY A 461 -8.98 0.30 -15.72
N SER A 462 -8.89 -0.47 -16.80
CA SER A 462 -7.88 -1.52 -16.95
C SER A 462 -6.48 -1.00 -17.33
N ASN A 463 -5.47 -1.86 -17.21
CA ASN A 463 -4.06 -1.56 -17.46
C ASN A 463 -3.60 -2.00 -18.87
N SER A 464 -2.32 -1.80 -19.19
CA SER A 464 -1.75 -2.13 -20.51
C SER A 464 -1.78 -3.61 -20.89
N ASP A 465 -2.04 -4.51 -19.94
CA ASP A 465 -2.13 -5.97 -20.08
C ASP A 465 -3.57 -6.49 -20.03
N ALA A 466 -4.57 -5.62 -20.18
CA ALA A 466 -5.98 -5.96 -20.09
C ALA A 466 -6.45 -6.91 -21.21
N LEU A 467 -7.50 -7.68 -20.90
CA LEU A 467 -8.23 -8.43 -21.92
C LEU A 467 -8.89 -7.48 -22.92
N CYS A 468 -8.69 -7.76 -24.20
CA CYS A 468 -9.30 -7.05 -25.32
C CYS A 468 -10.49 -7.85 -25.84
N GLU A 469 -11.69 -7.26 -25.84
CA GLU A 469 -12.84 -7.77 -26.57
C GLU A 469 -12.85 -7.19 -27.99
N THR A 470 -12.75 -8.06 -28.99
CA THR A 470 -12.94 -7.66 -30.39
C THR A 470 -14.31 -8.10 -30.86
N ILE A 471 -15.13 -7.14 -31.29
CA ILE A 471 -16.47 -7.32 -31.84
C ILE A 471 -16.40 -7.07 -33.35
N ILE A 472 -16.79 -8.07 -34.13
CA ILE A 472 -16.78 -7.97 -35.61
C ILE A 472 -18.18 -8.25 -36.14
N THR A 473 -18.68 -7.35 -36.99
CA THR A 473 -19.95 -7.50 -37.68
C THR A 473 -19.70 -7.97 -39.10
N TRP A 474 -20.35 -9.08 -39.47
CA TRP A 474 -20.20 -9.77 -40.73
C TRP A 474 -21.50 -9.75 -41.53
N GLU A 475 -21.37 -9.62 -42.85
CA GLU A 475 -22.46 -9.65 -43.80
C GLU A 475 -22.29 -10.82 -44.78
N THR A 476 -23.34 -11.64 -44.89
CA THR A 476 -23.52 -12.68 -45.92
C THR A 476 -24.69 -12.27 -46.82
N ALA A 477 -24.93 -13.01 -47.91
CA ALA A 477 -26.09 -12.78 -48.77
C ALA A 477 -27.44 -12.94 -48.03
N GLN A 478 -27.47 -13.70 -46.93
CA GLN A 478 -28.70 -14.02 -46.20
C GLN A 478 -28.88 -13.25 -44.88
N LYS A 479 -27.78 -12.86 -44.21
CA LYS A 479 -27.85 -12.27 -42.86
C LYS A 479 -26.63 -11.41 -42.52
N VAL A 480 -26.86 -10.47 -41.61
CA VAL A 480 -25.82 -9.76 -40.84
C VAL A 480 -25.77 -10.37 -39.44
N PHE A 481 -24.57 -10.66 -38.95
CA PHE A 481 -24.37 -11.23 -37.61
C PHE A 481 -23.06 -10.75 -36.98
N ILE A 482 -22.94 -10.92 -35.67
CA ILE A 482 -21.81 -10.42 -34.88
C ILE A 482 -21.08 -11.60 -34.25
N THR A 483 -19.76 -11.51 -34.19
CA THR A 483 -18.92 -12.43 -33.42
C THR A 483 -18.00 -11.67 -32.49
N ARG A 484 -17.69 -12.27 -31.34
CA ARG A 484 -16.84 -11.69 -30.31
C ARG A 484 -15.65 -12.59 -30.01
N GLY A 485 -14.48 -12.01 -29.84
CA GLY A 485 -13.29 -12.68 -29.36
C GLY A 485 -12.75 -11.99 -28.12
N LEU A 486 -12.03 -12.76 -27.29
CA LEU A 486 -11.41 -12.28 -26.07
C LEU A 486 -9.98 -12.81 -25.96
N ASP A 487 -9.01 -11.91 -25.86
CA ASP A 487 -7.59 -12.21 -25.66
C ASP A 487 -6.85 -10.97 -25.15
N SER A 488 -5.72 -11.13 -24.46
CA SER A 488 -4.85 -10.00 -24.08
C SER A 488 -4.21 -9.31 -25.29
N ASP A 489 -4.04 -10.00 -26.43
CA ASP A 489 -3.59 -9.41 -27.68
C ASP A 489 -4.79 -9.06 -28.58
N GLN A 490 -4.90 -7.79 -28.96
CA GLN A 490 -6.01 -7.27 -29.78
C GLN A 490 -6.18 -8.00 -31.13
N THR A 491 -5.08 -8.42 -31.77
CA THR A 491 -5.10 -9.11 -33.06
C THR A 491 -5.50 -10.57 -32.87
N VAL A 492 -5.03 -11.20 -31.80
CA VAL A 492 -5.44 -12.56 -31.45
C VAL A 492 -6.92 -12.59 -31.08
N SER A 493 -7.40 -11.60 -30.33
CA SER A 493 -8.82 -11.42 -30.03
C SER A 493 -9.66 -11.33 -31.31
N ALA A 494 -9.18 -10.59 -32.32
CA ALA A 494 -9.81 -10.53 -33.64
C ALA A 494 -9.80 -11.87 -34.39
N ILE A 495 -8.70 -12.61 -34.34
CA ILE A 495 -8.58 -13.95 -34.94
C ILE A 495 -9.59 -14.91 -34.30
N LYS A 496 -9.73 -14.88 -32.97
CA LYS A 496 -10.73 -15.69 -32.26
C LYS A 496 -12.16 -15.33 -32.67
N ALA A 497 -12.49 -14.04 -32.75
CA ALA A 497 -13.79 -13.58 -33.25
C ALA A 497 -14.04 -14.11 -34.68
N THR A 498 -13.01 -14.08 -35.53
CA THR A 498 -13.07 -14.59 -36.90
C THR A 498 -13.27 -16.10 -36.94
N GLN A 499 -12.55 -16.89 -36.13
CA GLN A 499 -12.75 -18.34 -36.05
C GLN A 499 -14.19 -18.68 -35.66
N LYS A 500 -14.79 -17.95 -34.72
CA LYS A 500 -16.22 -18.15 -34.39
C LYS A 500 -17.11 -17.89 -35.61
N MET A 501 -16.81 -16.86 -36.39
CA MET A 501 -17.54 -16.58 -37.64
C MET A 501 -17.44 -17.76 -38.62
N LEU A 502 -16.25 -18.34 -38.77
CA LEU A 502 -16.03 -19.49 -39.65
C LEU A 502 -16.81 -20.74 -39.22
N ASN A 503 -17.20 -20.84 -37.95
CA ASN A 503 -18.00 -21.94 -37.42
C ASN A 503 -19.52 -21.64 -37.40
N ILE A 504 -19.93 -20.41 -37.73
CA ILE A 504 -21.32 -20.00 -37.89
C ILE A 504 -21.80 -20.17 -39.34
N ILE A 505 -20.88 -20.07 -40.31
CA ILE A 505 -21.13 -20.25 -41.74
C ILE A 505 -20.90 -21.70 -42.17
#